data_AF-J0D492-F1
#
_entry.id   AF-J0D492-F1
#
_cell.length_a   1.000
_cell.length_b   1.000
_cell.length_c   1.000
_cell.angle_alpha   90.00
_cell.angle_beta   90.00
_cell.angle_gamma   90.00
#
_symmetry.space_group_name_H-M   'P 1'
#
loop_
_entity.id
_entity.type
_entity.pdbx_description
1 polymer ?
#
loop_
_entity_poly.entity_id
_entity_poly.type
_entity_poly.pdbx_seq_one_letter_code
_entity_poly.pdbx_strand_id
1 'polypeptide(L)'
;MSSSLPLILTSTTVSDIGYVRHDNQDSSFAGEHLITVCDGMGGHAGGDTASTIAIRSLAHIEVASGSDPDDMARVLQTSIIAAHDAIVGKASRERKLSGMGTTVEALRLVGNYWVLAHMGDSRAYLLRGGELIRGTKDHSYVQHLIDTGRITPEQAKGHPQRNVVMRVLGDFDIDPHPDISIRTALPGDRWLLCSDGLFGVLEDSTIREALSTIEDANQCAQDLVSMALRAGSTDNVTAAIADVTVVSSEKDVSSAHQIPLVGGAASKEPQPLADIIDRPVAIAPALKESPESPASRAAALTHSSKSSGSRSESTSADNSGGPRTDSDSIRQIAMPQRTLDGNAVPETSEIPIVQKANGSFSDDPHDPAVVKAARDQSQSAQQRTHRRSAMRRVLTFFTILVVLAGIAFGGLRAYQWSQTRYYIGESDGVVAIYRGVPTNIFGISLSHVEEKTNIRVSRLSPVWQQQLRQGIVTDSLGAARQHIHANIQNAASETGGTGTDTGTASPGTASDTPSSTAEAN
;
A
#
# COMPACT_ATOMS: atom_id res chain seq x y z
N MET A 1 10.13 -49.24 4.81
CA MET A 1 10.21 -47.79 5.01
C MET A 1 11.62 -47.38 4.61
N SER A 2 11.81 -46.91 3.38
CA SER A 2 13.12 -46.44 2.92
C SER A 2 13.42 -45.16 3.69
N SER A 3 14.48 -45.14 4.50
CA SER A 3 14.92 -43.94 5.20
C SER A 3 15.39 -42.92 4.15
N SER A 4 14.50 -42.04 3.71
CA SER A 4 14.87 -40.89 2.90
C SER A 4 15.82 -40.05 3.75
N LEU A 5 17.04 -39.85 3.27
CA LEU A 5 18.01 -38.97 3.90
C LEU A 5 17.41 -37.57 4.10
N PRO A 6 17.74 -36.87 5.20
CA PRO A 6 17.19 -35.56 5.47
C PRO A 6 17.56 -34.56 4.37
N LEU A 7 16.66 -33.61 4.10
CA LEU A 7 16.89 -32.51 3.18
C LEU A 7 17.48 -31.31 3.93
N ILE A 8 18.45 -30.65 3.31
CA ILE A 8 19.03 -29.39 3.77
C ILE A 8 18.66 -28.29 2.78
N LEU A 9 18.36 -27.10 3.31
CA LEU A 9 18.19 -25.88 2.54
C LEU A 9 19.46 -25.04 2.60
N THR A 10 19.91 -24.57 1.43
CA THR A 10 20.92 -23.53 1.29
C THR A 10 20.30 -22.36 0.57
N SER A 11 20.56 -21.13 1.00
CA SER A 11 19.87 -19.97 0.44
C SER A 11 20.70 -18.71 0.39
N THR A 12 20.28 -17.80 -0.47
CA THR A 12 20.85 -16.46 -0.61
C THR A 12 19.76 -15.45 -0.89
N THR A 13 20.08 -14.17 -0.71
CA THR A 13 19.22 -13.07 -1.13
C THR A 13 20.06 -11.92 -1.68
N VAL A 14 19.52 -11.23 -2.67
CA VAL A 14 20.07 -10.01 -3.27
C VAL A 14 18.93 -9.02 -3.40
N SER A 15 19.15 -7.78 -2.98
CA SER A 15 18.17 -6.70 -3.07
C SER A 15 18.87 -5.42 -3.50
N ASP A 16 18.33 -4.75 -4.52
CA ASP A 16 18.84 -3.50 -5.05
C ASP A 16 17.74 -2.43 -5.05
N ILE A 17 18.14 -1.19 -4.83
CA ILE A 17 17.24 -0.03 -4.81
C ILE A 17 16.66 0.28 -6.19
N GLY A 18 17.35 -0.08 -7.27
CA GLY A 18 17.01 0.30 -8.63
C GLY A 18 17.41 1.74 -8.99
N TYR A 19 17.16 2.13 -10.24
CA TYR A 19 17.65 3.43 -10.75
C TYR A 19 16.70 4.62 -10.48
N VAL A 20 15.45 4.34 -10.10
CA VAL A 20 14.40 5.37 -10.01
C VAL A 20 14.02 5.70 -8.56
N ARG A 21 14.06 4.71 -7.66
CA ARG A 21 13.67 4.87 -6.26
C ARG A 21 14.80 5.53 -5.43
N HIS A 22 14.42 6.28 -4.39
CA HIS A 22 15.36 6.94 -3.48
C HIS A 22 15.74 6.10 -2.26
N ASP A 23 14.86 5.18 -1.88
CA ASP A 23 15.05 4.24 -0.79
C ASP A 23 14.68 2.84 -1.27
N ASN A 24 15.35 1.84 -0.70
CA ASN A 24 14.93 0.45 -0.83
C ASN A 24 13.88 0.16 0.24
N GLN A 25 12.65 -0.11 -0.18
CA GLN A 25 11.52 -0.46 0.69
C GLN A 25 11.27 -1.97 0.73
N ASP A 26 11.92 -2.76 -0.12
CA ASP A 26 11.94 -4.20 -0.01
C ASP A 26 12.77 -4.63 1.19
N SER A 27 12.42 -5.76 1.80
CA SER A 27 13.25 -6.46 2.77
C SER A 27 13.28 -7.95 2.46
N SER A 28 14.39 -8.61 2.73
CA SER A 28 14.50 -10.07 2.56
C SER A 28 15.37 -10.72 3.62
N PHE A 29 15.10 -12.00 3.86
CA PHE A 29 15.85 -12.85 4.78
C PHE A 29 16.10 -14.21 4.12
N ALA A 30 17.30 -14.74 4.27
CA ALA A 30 17.69 -16.05 3.75
C ALA A 30 18.49 -16.82 4.81
N GLY A 31 17.83 -17.74 5.53
CA GLY A 31 18.41 -18.59 6.56
C GLY A 31 18.47 -20.06 6.15
N GLU A 32 18.97 -20.94 7.03
CA GLU A 32 19.13 -22.39 6.84
C GLU A 32 17.79 -23.12 6.69
N HIS A 33 16.70 -22.45 7.06
CA HIS A 33 15.42 -23.08 7.27
C HIS A 33 14.29 -22.27 6.64
N LEU A 34 14.35 -20.94 6.76
CA LEU A 34 13.38 -19.97 6.28
C LEU A 34 14.02 -19.04 5.24
N ILE A 35 13.29 -18.78 4.15
CA ILE A 35 13.53 -17.63 3.28
C ILE A 35 12.27 -16.76 3.20
N THR A 36 12.47 -15.44 3.15
CA THR A 36 11.36 -14.49 3.11
C THR A 36 11.69 -13.28 2.24
N VAL A 37 10.71 -12.80 1.47
CA VAL A 37 10.73 -11.50 0.78
C VAL A 37 9.48 -10.71 1.20
N CYS A 38 9.66 -9.40 1.42
CA CYS A 38 8.58 -8.47 1.73
C CYS A 38 8.79 -7.19 0.93
N ASP A 39 7.88 -6.85 0.03
CA ASP A 39 7.87 -5.58 -0.72
C ASP A 39 7.10 -4.53 0.10
N GLY A 40 7.78 -3.45 0.49
CA GLY A 40 7.24 -2.42 1.37
C GLY A 40 6.54 -1.31 0.60
N MET A 41 5.26 -1.09 0.90
CA MET A 41 4.46 -0.01 0.32
C MET A 41 4.07 1.04 1.36
N GLY A 42 4.00 2.29 0.91
CA GLY A 42 3.64 3.43 1.74
C GLY A 42 4.48 4.64 1.36
N GLY A 43 3.85 5.81 1.26
CA GLY A 43 4.59 7.06 0.99
C GLY A 43 5.64 7.33 2.09
N HIS A 44 6.62 8.21 1.83
CA HIS A 44 7.76 8.42 2.75
C HIS A 44 8.36 7.09 3.27
N ALA A 45 8.95 7.08 4.47
CA ALA A 45 9.55 5.91 5.15
C ALA A 45 8.48 4.94 5.74
N GLY A 46 7.35 4.75 5.06
CA GLY A 46 6.31 3.80 5.47
C GLY A 46 6.67 2.38 5.06
N GLY A 47 6.98 2.19 3.78
CA GLY A 47 7.24 0.86 3.19
C GLY A 47 8.46 0.16 3.79
N ASP A 48 9.58 0.88 3.94
CA ASP A 48 10.81 0.33 4.53
C ASP A 48 10.61 -0.14 5.98
N THR A 49 9.84 0.61 6.76
CA THR A 49 9.47 0.26 8.14
C THR A 49 8.56 -0.98 8.16
N ALA A 50 7.55 -1.03 7.29
CA ALA A 50 6.62 -2.15 7.24
C ALA A 50 7.31 -3.47 6.85
N SER A 51 8.09 -3.48 5.77
CA SER A 51 8.82 -4.68 5.32
C SER A 51 9.86 -5.14 6.35
N THR A 52 10.54 -4.21 7.02
CA THR A 52 11.47 -4.52 8.11
C THR A 52 10.77 -5.15 9.31
N ILE A 53 9.59 -4.63 9.71
CA ILE A 53 8.80 -5.22 10.80
C ILE A 53 8.35 -6.64 10.44
N ALA A 54 7.93 -6.87 9.20
CA ALA A 54 7.52 -8.20 8.74
C ALA A 54 8.66 -9.22 8.82
N ILE A 55 9.85 -8.90 8.27
CA ILE A 55 11.02 -9.78 8.35
C ILE A 55 11.40 -10.07 9.81
N ARG A 56 11.44 -9.05 10.67
CA ARG A 56 11.75 -9.22 12.09
C ARG A 56 10.74 -10.11 12.81
N SER A 57 9.45 -9.92 12.51
CA SER A 57 8.38 -10.70 13.13
C SER A 57 8.43 -12.18 12.73
N LEU A 58 8.96 -12.49 11.55
CA LEU A 58 9.09 -13.86 11.04
C LEU A 58 10.42 -14.53 11.38
N ALA A 59 11.44 -13.78 11.81
CA ALA A 59 12.80 -14.30 12.02
C ALA A 59 12.86 -15.50 12.99
N HIS A 60 12.01 -15.53 14.02
CA HIS A 60 11.97 -16.65 14.99
C HIS A 60 11.62 -18.01 14.34
N ILE A 61 11.00 -18.01 13.16
CA ILE A 61 10.62 -19.23 12.41
C ILE A 61 11.88 -19.96 11.90
N GLU A 62 12.98 -19.25 11.70
CA GLU A 62 14.29 -19.83 11.34
C GLU A 62 14.73 -20.88 12.36
N VAL A 63 14.56 -20.59 13.65
CA VAL A 63 14.98 -21.47 14.76
C VAL A 63 13.83 -22.27 15.35
N ALA A 64 12.61 -22.09 14.84
CA ALA A 64 11.44 -22.81 15.30
C ALA A 64 11.60 -24.31 15.10
N SER A 65 11.44 -25.06 16.19
CA SER A 65 11.51 -26.52 16.21
C SER A 65 10.15 -27.11 15.86
N GLY A 66 10.14 -28.13 15.01
CA GLY A 66 8.93 -28.83 14.59
C GLY A 66 9.20 -29.64 13.34
N SER A 67 8.62 -30.84 13.26
CA SER A 67 8.72 -31.71 12.08
C SER A 67 7.39 -31.90 11.36
N ASP A 68 6.28 -31.44 11.96
CA ASP A 68 4.96 -31.47 11.34
C ASP A 68 4.75 -30.23 10.45
N PRO A 69 4.55 -30.39 9.13
CA PRO A 69 4.26 -29.27 8.24
C PRO A 69 2.95 -28.55 8.57
N ASP A 70 1.94 -29.24 9.14
CA ASP A 70 0.67 -28.60 9.52
C ASP A 70 0.82 -27.68 10.75
N ASP A 71 1.63 -28.08 11.73
CA ASP A 71 2.03 -27.20 12.83
C ASP A 71 2.79 -25.98 12.31
N MET A 72 3.74 -26.17 11.39
CA MET A 72 4.49 -25.06 10.83
C MET A 72 3.60 -24.10 10.02
N ALA A 73 2.61 -24.61 9.29
CA ALA A 73 1.61 -23.78 8.63
C ALA A 73 0.89 -22.88 9.63
N ARG A 74 0.48 -23.41 10.80
CA ARG A 74 -0.14 -22.61 11.88
C ARG A 74 0.83 -21.58 12.47
N VAL A 75 2.10 -21.93 12.63
CA VAL A 75 3.14 -20.99 13.11
C VAL A 75 3.28 -19.85 12.10
N LEU A 76 3.50 -20.14 10.81
CA LEU A 76 3.59 -19.12 9.76
C LEU A 76 2.35 -18.21 9.74
N GLN A 77 1.15 -18.78 9.78
CA GLN A 77 -0.09 -18.01 9.81
C GLN A 77 -0.14 -17.05 11.01
N THR A 78 0.13 -17.57 12.21
CA THR A 78 0.05 -16.79 13.46
C THR A 78 1.11 -15.69 13.47
N SER A 79 2.32 -15.99 13.01
CA SER A 79 3.43 -15.04 12.95
C SER A 79 3.21 -13.94 11.91
N ILE A 80 2.55 -14.25 10.78
CA ILE A 80 2.15 -13.25 9.78
C ILE A 80 1.05 -12.33 10.35
N ILE A 81 0.06 -12.87 11.06
CA ILE A 81 -0.97 -12.07 11.74
C ILE A 81 -0.34 -11.18 12.83
N ALA A 82 0.60 -11.70 13.61
CA ALA A 82 1.33 -10.90 14.59
C ALA A 82 2.17 -9.78 13.92
N ALA A 83 2.75 -10.05 12.75
CA ALA A 83 3.44 -9.03 11.96
C ALA A 83 2.48 -7.93 11.48
N HIS A 84 1.28 -8.31 11.02
CA HIS A 84 0.21 -7.36 10.69
C HIS A 84 -0.11 -6.45 11.88
N ASP A 85 -0.38 -7.02 13.05
CA ASP A 85 -0.72 -6.26 14.27
C ASP A 85 0.43 -5.32 14.69
N ALA A 86 1.68 -5.75 14.54
CA ALA A 86 2.84 -4.93 14.82
C ALA A 86 2.93 -3.71 13.87
N ILE A 87 2.63 -3.89 12.58
CA ILE A 87 2.60 -2.83 11.58
C ILE A 87 1.45 -1.86 11.89
N VAL A 88 0.22 -2.34 12.11
CA VAL A 88 -0.95 -1.52 12.49
C VAL A 88 -0.68 -0.73 13.78
N GLY A 89 -0.10 -1.40 14.79
CA GLY A 89 0.27 -0.77 16.05
C GLY A 89 1.31 0.35 15.87
N LYS A 90 2.27 0.18 14.95
CA LYS A 90 3.27 1.22 14.64
C LYS A 90 2.67 2.39 13.87
N ALA A 91 1.82 2.12 12.86
CA ALA A 91 1.15 3.13 12.05
C ALA A 91 0.19 4.01 12.88
N SER A 92 -0.55 3.40 13.81
CA SER A 92 -1.47 4.12 14.71
C SER A 92 -0.76 5.04 15.70
N ARG A 93 0.45 4.68 16.17
CA ARG A 93 1.28 5.53 17.06
C ARG A 93 1.98 6.66 16.32
N GLU A 94 2.37 6.43 15.07
CA GLU A 94 3.15 7.37 14.27
C GLU A 94 2.39 7.78 13.00
N ARG A 95 1.64 8.89 13.07
CA ARG A 95 0.80 9.38 11.96
C ARG A 95 1.53 9.50 10.61
N LYS A 96 2.85 9.74 10.61
CA LYS A 96 3.67 9.81 9.38
C LYS A 96 3.82 8.46 8.65
N LEU A 97 3.53 7.35 9.34
CA LEU A 97 3.56 5.97 8.83
C LEU A 97 2.15 5.45 8.52
N SER A 98 1.12 6.29 8.59
CA SER A 98 -0.25 5.89 8.25
C SER A 98 -0.33 5.42 6.80
N GLY A 99 -1.03 4.31 6.58
CA GLY A 99 -1.12 3.66 5.27
C GLY A 99 0.17 2.95 4.83
N MET A 100 1.11 2.66 5.76
CA MET A 100 2.19 1.73 5.46
C MET A 100 1.66 0.29 5.40
N GLY A 101 2.27 -0.50 4.54
CA GLY A 101 2.04 -1.92 4.44
C GLY A 101 3.15 -2.63 3.70
N THR A 102 3.05 -3.95 3.59
CA THR A 102 4.04 -4.74 2.89
C THR A 102 3.45 -6.07 2.42
N THR A 103 3.97 -6.61 1.31
CA THR A 103 3.74 -8.01 0.95
C THR A 103 4.50 -8.94 1.88
N VAL A 104 4.21 -10.23 1.79
CA VAL A 104 5.01 -11.26 2.47
C VAL A 104 4.98 -12.54 1.67
N GLU A 105 6.14 -13.08 1.36
CA GLU A 105 6.35 -14.40 0.78
C GLU A 105 7.33 -15.11 1.69
N ALA A 106 6.88 -16.12 2.43
CA ALA A 106 7.69 -16.86 3.39
C ALA A 106 7.66 -18.34 3.05
N LEU A 107 8.84 -18.94 2.89
CA LEU A 107 9.02 -20.36 2.54
C LEU A 107 9.89 -21.05 3.58
N ARG A 108 9.38 -22.13 4.16
CA ARG A 108 10.05 -22.92 5.20
C ARG A 108 10.18 -24.39 4.77
N LEU A 109 11.36 -24.99 4.94
CA LEU A 109 11.59 -26.43 4.74
C LEU A 109 11.40 -27.23 6.05
N VAL A 110 10.29 -27.95 6.19
CA VAL A 110 10.03 -28.80 7.37
C VAL A 110 10.07 -30.28 6.99
N GLY A 111 11.08 -30.98 7.49
CA GLY A 111 11.33 -32.37 7.09
C GLY A 111 11.50 -32.47 5.57
N ASN A 112 10.55 -33.13 4.90
CA ASN A 112 10.52 -33.26 3.44
C ASN A 112 9.38 -32.44 2.80
N TYR A 113 8.98 -31.35 3.43
CA TYR A 113 7.89 -30.50 2.96
C TYR A 113 8.28 -29.03 2.89
N TRP A 114 7.86 -28.39 1.82
CA TRP A 114 7.80 -26.95 1.67
C TRP A 114 6.50 -26.44 2.26
N VAL A 115 6.59 -25.51 3.20
CA VAL A 115 5.45 -24.74 3.70
C VAL A 115 5.64 -23.30 3.22
N LEU A 116 4.79 -22.90 2.28
CA LEU A 116 4.78 -21.56 1.69
C LEU A 116 3.58 -20.79 2.24
N ALA A 117 3.82 -19.62 2.82
CA ALA A 117 2.80 -18.65 3.16
C ALA A 117 3.01 -17.39 2.32
N HIS A 118 1.94 -16.84 1.75
CA HIS A 118 2.05 -15.63 0.94
C HIS A 118 0.86 -14.68 1.13
N MET A 119 1.14 -13.38 1.01
CA MET A 119 0.12 -12.35 0.89
C MET A 119 0.68 -11.11 0.20
N GLY A 120 0.18 -10.85 -1.00
CA GLY A 120 0.61 -9.71 -1.82
C GLY A 120 0.61 -10.12 -3.28
N ASP A 121 1.32 -9.36 -4.09
CA ASP A 121 1.59 -9.64 -5.49
C ASP A 121 3.05 -9.97 -5.77
N SER A 122 3.90 -10.03 -4.75
CA SER A 122 5.22 -10.66 -4.85
C SER A 122 5.07 -12.18 -5.07
N ARG A 123 6.10 -12.81 -5.64
CA ARG A 123 5.95 -14.15 -6.25
C ARG A 123 6.97 -15.17 -5.78
N ALA A 124 6.49 -16.41 -5.63
CA ALA A 124 7.32 -17.58 -5.46
C ALA A 124 7.27 -18.47 -6.72
N TYR A 125 8.43 -18.87 -7.23
CA TYR A 125 8.58 -19.83 -8.31
C TYR A 125 9.40 -21.03 -7.86
N LEU A 126 8.96 -22.23 -8.24
CA LEU A 126 9.66 -23.49 -8.04
C LEU A 126 10.18 -23.97 -9.39
N LEU A 127 11.50 -24.14 -9.53
CA LEU A 127 12.09 -24.91 -10.61
C LEU A 127 12.21 -26.37 -10.18
N ARG A 128 11.55 -27.26 -10.91
CA ARG A 128 11.60 -28.72 -10.68
C ARG A 128 11.59 -29.47 -12.00
N GLY A 129 12.60 -30.31 -12.21
CA GLY A 129 12.71 -31.11 -13.44
C GLY A 129 12.79 -30.27 -14.73
N GLY A 130 13.35 -29.06 -14.65
CA GLY A 130 13.46 -28.12 -15.78
C GLY A 130 12.22 -27.26 -16.04
N GLU A 131 11.12 -27.51 -15.32
CA GLU A 131 9.88 -26.75 -15.42
C GLU A 131 9.78 -25.68 -14.33
N LEU A 132 9.35 -24.47 -14.71
CA LEU A 132 9.09 -23.38 -13.79
C LEU A 132 7.61 -23.39 -13.38
N ILE A 133 7.36 -23.60 -12.10
CA ILE A 133 6.02 -23.67 -11.53
C ILE A 133 5.82 -22.45 -10.63
N ARG A 134 4.82 -21.62 -10.93
CA ARG A 134 4.45 -20.52 -10.05
C ARG A 134 3.72 -21.04 -8.81
N GLY A 135 4.28 -20.76 -7.64
CA GLY A 135 3.80 -21.25 -6.34
C GLY A 135 2.72 -20.38 -5.70
N THR A 136 2.62 -19.11 -6.10
CA THR A 136 1.70 -18.08 -5.57
C THR A 136 0.72 -17.58 -6.63
N LYS A 137 -0.36 -16.93 -6.17
CA LYS A 137 -1.34 -16.26 -7.03
C LYS A 137 -1.55 -14.83 -6.55
N ASP A 138 -1.21 -13.83 -7.35
CA ASP A 138 -1.15 -12.44 -6.88
C ASP A 138 -2.48 -11.97 -6.28
N HIS A 139 -2.42 -11.30 -5.14
CA HIS A 139 -3.53 -10.56 -4.58
C HIS A 139 -3.60 -9.16 -5.19
N SER A 140 -3.70 -9.07 -6.51
CA SER A 140 -3.77 -7.80 -7.23
C SER A 140 -5.12 -7.62 -7.94
N TYR A 141 -5.47 -6.36 -8.21
CA TYR A 141 -6.70 -6.02 -8.92
C TYR A 141 -6.76 -6.67 -10.30
N VAL A 142 -5.63 -6.68 -11.02
CA VAL A 142 -5.56 -7.32 -12.34
C VAL A 142 -5.71 -8.84 -12.25
N GLN A 143 -5.17 -9.48 -11.21
CA GLN A 143 -5.40 -10.91 -11.00
C GLN A 143 -6.87 -11.22 -10.71
N HIS A 144 -7.56 -10.37 -9.93
CA HIS A 144 -9.00 -10.49 -9.72
C HIS A 144 -9.81 -10.34 -11.02
N LEU A 145 -9.41 -9.42 -11.91
CA LEU A 145 -10.04 -9.28 -13.22
C LEU A 145 -9.81 -10.50 -14.12
N ILE A 146 -8.62 -11.11 -14.08
CA ILE A 146 -8.33 -12.37 -14.80
C ILE A 146 -9.22 -13.49 -14.24
N ASP A 147 -9.27 -13.65 -12.92
CA ASP A 147 -10.02 -14.71 -12.25
C ASP A 147 -11.53 -14.63 -12.52
N THR A 148 -12.05 -13.42 -12.68
CA THR A 148 -13.46 -13.17 -13.02
C THR A 148 -13.73 -13.16 -14.52
N GLY A 149 -12.72 -13.47 -15.35
CA GLY A 149 -12.84 -13.54 -16.82
C GLY A 149 -13.07 -12.19 -17.50
N ARG A 150 -12.78 -11.07 -16.82
CA ARG A 150 -12.99 -9.70 -17.34
C ARG A 150 -11.87 -9.25 -18.26
N ILE A 151 -10.65 -9.75 -18.05
CA ILE A 151 -9.48 -9.49 -18.89
C ILE A 151 -8.67 -10.78 -19.09
N THR A 152 -7.86 -10.85 -20.14
CA THR A 152 -6.88 -11.92 -20.33
C THR A 152 -5.56 -11.61 -19.62
N PRO A 153 -4.69 -12.61 -19.38
CA PRO A 153 -3.34 -12.39 -18.84
C PRO A 153 -2.50 -11.41 -19.67
N GLU A 154 -2.64 -11.42 -20.99
CA GLU A 154 -1.92 -10.51 -21.89
C GLU A 154 -2.40 -9.06 -21.72
N GLN A 155 -3.72 -8.87 -21.52
CA GLN A 155 -4.30 -7.56 -21.27
C GLN A 155 -3.89 -6.99 -19.90
N ALA A 156 -3.65 -7.86 -18.92
CA ALA A 156 -3.23 -7.44 -17.58
C ALA A 156 -1.87 -6.73 -17.56
N LYS A 157 -0.91 -7.14 -18.41
CA LYS A 157 0.44 -6.54 -18.50
C LYS A 157 0.40 -5.04 -18.78
N GLY A 158 -0.51 -4.60 -19.65
CA GLY A 158 -0.69 -3.20 -20.03
C GLY A 158 -1.74 -2.44 -19.21
N HIS A 159 -2.31 -3.05 -18.16
CA HIS A 159 -3.44 -2.46 -17.45
C HIS A 159 -3.02 -1.23 -16.62
N PRO A 160 -3.79 -0.12 -16.65
CA PRO A 160 -3.45 1.10 -15.89
C PRO A 160 -3.35 0.89 -14.38
N GLN A 161 -4.10 -0.09 -13.85
CA GLN A 161 -4.15 -0.44 -12.43
C GLN A 161 -3.39 -1.74 -12.12
N ARG A 162 -2.34 -2.07 -12.87
CA ARG A 162 -1.57 -3.31 -12.65
C ARG A 162 -0.84 -3.34 -11.30
N ASN A 163 -0.44 -2.18 -10.78
CA ASN A 163 0.25 -2.03 -9.50
C ASN A 163 -0.72 -1.91 -8.30
N VAL A 164 -2.02 -2.21 -8.48
CA VAL A 164 -3.00 -2.11 -7.39
C VAL A 164 -3.08 -3.45 -6.67
N VAL A 165 -2.46 -3.53 -5.50
CA VAL A 165 -2.52 -4.68 -4.60
C VAL A 165 -3.81 -4.61 -3.76
N MET A 166 -4.47 -5.76 -3.58
CA MET A 166 -5.73 -5.92 -2.87
C MET A 166 -5.57 -6.51 -1.47
N ARG A 167 -4.52 -7.29 -1.20
CA ARG A 167 -4.22 -7.86 0.13
C ARG A 167 -2.74 -7.68 0.45
N VAL A 168 -2.45 -7.04 1.57
CA VAL A 168 -1.10 -6.80 2.11
C VAL A 168 -1.16 -6.76 3.64
N LEU A 169 -0.03 -6.87 4.31
CA LEU A 169 0.07 -6.55 5.73
C LEU A 169 0.02 -5.03 5.88
N GLY A 170 -0.71 -4.47 6.85
CA GLY A 170 -0.72 -3.03 7.04
C GLY A 170 -1.96 -2.46 7.71
N ASP A 171 -1.97 -1.14 7.86
CA ASP A 171 -3.07 -0.35 8.44
C ASP A 171 -4.21 -0.14 7.42
N PHE A 172 -4.72 -1.24 6.88
CA PHE A 172 -5.82 -1.28 5.93
C PHE A 172 -6.91 -2.19 6.48
N ASP A 173 -8.18 -1.85 6.23
CA ASP A 173 -9.34 -2.66 6.62
C ASP A 173 -9.53 -3.83 5.64
N ILE A 174 -8.61 -4.79 5.71
CA ILE A 174 -8.53 -5.97 4.84
C ILE A 174 -8.23 -7.22 5.67
N ASP A 175 -8.63 -8.39 5.15
CA ASP A 175 -8.35 -9.67 5.78
C ASP A 175 -6.84 -9.98 5.80
N PRO A 176 -6.19 -10.09 6.98
CA PRO A 176 -4.76 -10.30 7.10
C PRO A 176 -4.34 -11.77 7.02
N HIS A 177 -5.28 -12.71 6.84
CA HIS A 177 -4.96 -14.13 6.73
C HIS A 177 -4.10 -14.39 5.48
N PRO A 178 -2.93 -15.00 5.56
CA PRO A 178 -2.15 -15.40 4.39
C PRO A 178 -2.75 -16.64 3.72
N ASP A 179 -2.50 -16.83 2.43
CA ASP A 179 -2.74 -18.16 1.86
C ASP A 179 -1.54 -19.06 2.14
N ILE A 180 -1.82 -20.33 2.46
CA ILE A 180 -0.79 -21.31 2.82
C ILE A 180 -0.88 -22.50 1.88
N SER A 181 0.27 -22.99 1.44
CA SER A 181 0.39 -24.21 0.67
C SER A 181 1.51 -25.09 1.20
N ILE A 182 1.20 -26.38 1.35
CA ILE A 182 2.15 -27.41 1.75
C ILE A 182 2.43 -28.30 0.53
N ARG A 183 3.71 -28.50 0.21
CA ARG A 183 4.14 -29.30 -0.95
C ARG A 183 5.27 -30.23 -0.54
N THR A 184 5.33 -31.42 -1.13
CA THR A 184 6.49 -32.31 -0.94
C THR A 184 7.75 -31.67 -1.54
N ALA A 185 8.80 -31.58 -0.74
CA ALA A 185 10.13 -31.17 -1.16
C ALA A 185 10.86 -32.36 -1.79
N LEU A 186 11.50 -32.11 -2.93
CA LEU A 186 12.32 -33.08 -3.63
C LEU A 186 13.76 -32.58 -3.72
N PRO A 187 14.74 -33.50 -3.71
CA PRO A 187 16.13 -33.16 -4.04
C PRO A 187 16.23 -32.41 -5.37
N GLY A 188 16.99 -31.32 -5.40
CA GLY A 188 17.18 -30.49 -6.58
C GLY A 188 16.05 -29.48 -6.83
N ASP A 189 15.07 -29.38 -5.93
CA ASP A 189 14.15 -28.24 -5.93
C ASP A 189 14.93 -26.94 -5.74
N ARG A 190 14.63 -25.96 -6.59
CA ARG A 190 15.13 -24.58 -6.46
C ARG A 190 13.95 -23.62 -6.42
N TRP A 191 13.84 -22.85 -5.35
CA TRP A 191 12.85 -21.80 -5.19
C TRP A 191 13.45 -20.43 -5.44
N LEU A 192 12.66 -19.56 -6.07
CA LEU A 192 12.89 -18.13 -6.18
C LEU A 192 11.71 -17.40 -5.53
N LEU A 193 11.97 -16.58 -4.52
CA LEU A 193 11.07 -15.54 -4.05
C LEU A 193 11.52 -14.19 -4.61
N CYS A 194 10.61 -13.38 -5.14
CA CYS A 194 10.97 -12.13 -5.77
C CYS A 194 9.87 -11.06 -5.69
N SER A 195 10.29 -9.80 -5.64
CA SER A 195 9.41 -8.63 -5.73
C SER A 195 9.00 -8.31 -7.18
N ASP A 196 8.03 -7.41 -7.33
CA ASP A 196 7.47 -7.02 -8.64
C ASP A 196 8.49 -6.33 -9.54
N GLY A 197 9.51 -5.68 -8.95
CA GLY A 197 10.61 -5.09 -9.69
C GLY A 197 11.43 -6.09 -10.50
N LEU A 198 11.34 -7.40 -10.21
CA LEU A 198 11.97 -8.46 -10.97
C LEU A 198 11.04 -9.00 -12.07
N PHE A 199 9.91 -9.61 -11.68
CA PHE A 199 9.01 -10.27 -12.64
C PHE A 199 8.15 -9.29 -13.43
N GLY A 200 8.11 -8.01 -13.04
CA GLY A 200 7.43 -6.95 -13.77
C GLY A 200 8.14 -6.57 -15.07
N VAL A 201 9.44 -6.91 -15.20
CA VAL A 201 10.26 -6.64 -16.40
C VAL A 201 10.89 -7.89 -17.01
N LEU A 202 10.99 -8.99 -16.27
CA LEU A 202 11.48 -10.28 -16.77
C LEU A 202 10.32 -11.24 -17.04
N GLU A 203 10.31 -11.84 -18.22
CA GLU A 203 9.36 -12.91 -18.56
C GLU A 203 9.73 -14.23 -17.87
N ASP A 204 8.73 -15.07 -17.59
CA ASP A 204 8.89 -16.38 -16.93
C ASP A 204 9.92 -17.27 -17.66
N SER A 205 10.04 -17.16 -18.99
CA SER A 205 11.04 -17.92 -19.76
C SER A 205 12.48 -17.55 -19.39
N THR A 206 12.73 -16.26 -19.15
CA THR A 206 14.05 -15.74 -18.76
C THR A 206 14.38 -16.17 -17.33
N ILE A 207 13.40 -16.10 -16.44
CA ILE A 207 13.53 -16.58 -15.05
C ILE A 207 13.86 -18.08 -15.04
N ARG A 208 13.10 -18.88 -15.80
CA ARG A 208 13.33 -20.33 -15.93
C ARG A 208 14.74 -20.63 -16.44
N GLU A 209 15.19 -19.94 -17.49
CA GLU A 209 16.51 -20.13 -18.07
C GLU A 209 17.62 -19.82 -17.04
N ALA A 210 17.55 -18.69 -16.35
CA ALA A 210 18.53 -18.31 -15.33
C ALA A 210 18.59 -19.33 -14.18
N LEU A 211 17.43 -19.73 -13.64
CA LEU A 211 17.38 -20.71 -12.55
C LEU A 211 17.89 -22.10 -12.98
N SER A 212 17.77 -22.46 -14.26
CA SER A 212 18.20 -23.76 -14.79
C SER A 212 19.67 -23.80 -15.20
N THR A 213 20.25 -22.68 -15.62
CA THR A 213 21.59 -22.63 -16.22
C THR A 213 22.68 -22.22 -15.24
N ILE A 214 22.35 -21.40 -14.24
CA ILE A 214 23.31 -20.87 -13.28
C ILE A 214 23.29 -21.75 -12.02
N GLU A 215 24.30 -22.60 -11.83
CA GLU A 215 24.33 -23.54 -10.69
C GLU A 215 24.50 -22.83 -9.34
N ASP A 216 25.34 -21.81 -9.24
CA ASP A 216 25.54 -21.07 -7.99
C ASP A 216 24.35 -20.16 -7.68
N ALA A 217 23.65 -20.42 -6.56
CA ALA A 217 22.47 -19.66 -6.16
C ALA A 217 22.75 -18.16 -6.02
N ASN A 218 23.92 -17.79 -5.48
CA ASN A 218 24.27 -16.39 -5.29
C ASN A 218 24.49 -15.68 -6.63
N GLN A 219 25.25 -16.30 -7.54
CA GLN A 219 25.44 -15.78 -8.88
C GLN A 219 24.10 -15.69 -9.64
N CYS A 220 23.21 -16.68 -9.47
CA CYS A 220 21.89 -16.66 -10.09
C CYS A 220 21.04 -15.47 -9.60
N ALA A 221 21.00 -15.21 -8.29
CA ALA A 221 20.29 -14.07 -7.72
C ALA A 221 20.88 -12.73 -8.21
N GLN A 222 22.22 -12.62 -8.23
CA GLN A 222 22.94 -11.45 -8.73
C GLN A 222 22.63 -11.16 -10.21
N ASP A 223 22.60 -12.20 -11.04
CA ASP A 223 22.33 -12.07 -12.48
C ASP A 223 20.86 -11.75 -12.75
N LEU A 224 19.92 -12.35 -12.01
CA LEU A 224 18.50 -12.02 -12.10
C LEU A 224 18.22 -10.54 -11.77
N VAL A 225 18.75 -10.05 -10.65
CA VAL A 225 18.61 -8.64 -10.26
C VAL A 225 19.28 -7.73 -11.31
N SER A 226 20.49 -8.08 -11.77
CA SER A 226 21.18 -7.32 -12.81
C SER A 226 20.41 -7.28 -14.14
N MET A 227 19.79 -8.40 -14.54
CA MET A 227 18.96 -8.47 -15.74
C MET A 227 17.71 -7.59 -15.61
N ALA A 228 17.03 -7.60 -14.47
CA ALA A 228 15.86 -6.77 -14.24
C ALA A 228 16.20 -5.26 -14.30
N LEU A 229 17.32 -4.85 -13.69
CA LEU A 229 17.80 -3.46 -13.78
C LEU A 229 18.13 -3.08 -15.24
N ARG A 230 18.80 -3.95 -15.99
CA ARG A 230 19.10 -3.73 -17.42
C ARG A 230 17.86 -3.71 -18.31
N ALA A 231 16.84 -4.47 -17.96
CA ALA A 231 15.54 -4.46 -18.62
C ALA A 231 14.72 -3.18 -18.34
N GLY A 232 15.22 -2.32 -17.45
CA GLY A 232 14.61 -1.02 -17.15
C GLY A 232 13.62 -1.05 -15.99
N SER A 233 13.83 -1.93 -15.00
CA SER A 233 13.03 -1.90 -13.77
C SER A 233 13.04 -0.51 -13.14
N THR A 234 11.86 -0.04 -12.78
CA THR A 234 11.64 1.27 -12.14
C THR A 234 11.38 1.13 -10.64
N ASP A 235 11.47 -0.08 -10.11
CA ASP A 235 11.19 -0.40 -8.71
C ASP A 235 12.42 -0.92 -7.97
N ASN A 236 12.27 -1.13 -6.67
CA ASN A 236 13.19 -1.96 -5.91
C ASN A 236 13.16 -3.40 -6.46
N VAL A 237 14.30 -4.06 -6.51
CA VAL A 237 14.42 -5.39 -7.11
C VAL A 237 15.04 -6.33 -6.10
N THR A 238 14.27 -7.33 -5.69
CA THR A 238 14.70 -8.32 -4.69
C THR A 238 14.50 -9.75 -5.21
N ALA A 239 15.51 -10.59 -4.99
CA ALA A 239 15.51 -12.00 -5.32
C ALA A 239 16.13 -12.82 -4.18
N ALA A 240 15.38 -13.75 -3.60
CA ALA A 240 15.87 -14.75 -2.66
C ALA A 240 15.75 -16.15 -3.28
N ILE A 241 16.85 -16.91 -3.25
CA ILE A 241 16.92 -18.26 -3.82
C ILE A 241 17.15 -19.27 -2.71
N ALA A 242 16.43 -20.39 -2.74
CA ALA A 242 16.65 -21.54 -1.87
C ALA A 242 16.79 -22.81 -2.70
N ASP A 243 17.89 -23.53 -2.46
CA ASP A 243 18.18 -24.83 -3.03
C ASP A 243 18.01 -25.92 -1.97
N VAL A 244 17.42 -27.04 -2.38
CA VAL A 244 17.32 -28.22 -1.52
C VAL A 244 18.17 -29.37 -2.02
N THR A 245 19.02 -29.85 -1.11
CA THR A 245 19.95 -30.94 -1.35
C THR A 245 19.76 -32.04 -0.31
N VAL A 246 20.24 -33.25 -0.64
CA VAL A 246 20.20 -34.41 0.25
C VAL A 246 21.47 -34.44 1.08
N VAL A 247 21.34 -34.70 2.39
CA VAL A 247 22.50 -34.98 3.24
C VAL A 247 23.14 -36.28 2.79
N SER A 248 24.33 -36.20 2.19
CA SER A 248 25.03 -37.38 1.66
C SER A 248 26.14 -37.87 2.62
N SER A 249 26.61 -37.00 3.53
CA SER A 249 27.67 -37.29 4.52
C SER A 249 27.60 -36.37 5.76
N GLU A 250 28.28 -36.74 6.85
CA GLU A 250 28.44 -35.89 8.05
C GLU A 250 29.14 -34.55 7.76
N LYS A 251 29.94 -34.46 6.68
CA LYS A 251 30.54 -33.19 6.23
C LYS A 251 29.52 -32.22 5.65
N ASP A 252 28.45 -32.73 5.04
CA ASP A 252 27.37 -31.90 4.48
C ASP A 252 26.55 -31.26 5.61
N VAL A 253 26.41 -31.95 6.74
CA VAL A 253 25.73 -31.41 7.94
C VAL A 253 26.54 -30.29 8.61
N SER A 254 27.87 -30.42 8.65
CA SER A 254 28.75 -29.39 9.23
C SER A 254 28.95 -28.17 8.32
N SER A 255 28.75 -28.32 7.00
CA SER A 255 28.80 -27.23 6.02
C SER A 255 27.43 -26.61 5.72
N ALA A 256 26.34 -27.25 6.17
CA ALA A 256 24.98 -26.73 6.11
C ALA A 256 24.75 -25.50 6.98
N HIS A 257 25.63 -25.23 7.95
CA HIS A 257 25.48 -24.05 8.79
C HIS A 257 25.90 -22.80 8.00
N GLN A 258 24.94 -22.19 7.32
CA GLN A 258 25.14 -20.91 6.64
C GLN A 258 24.78 -19.78 7.60
N ILE A 259 25.57 -18.71 7.58
CA ILE A 259 25.18 -17.48 8.29
C ILE A 259 23.97 -16.90 7.57
N PRO A 260 22.81 -16.72 8.23
CA PRO A 260 21.65 -16.13 7.59
C PRO A 260 21.97 -14.74 7.03
N LEU A 261 21.41 -14.46 5.85
CA LEU A 261 21.57 -13.19 5.15
C LEU A 261 20.32 -12.32 5.28
N VAL A 262 20.51 -11.02 5.43
CA VAL A 262 19.44 -10.01 5.36
C VAL A 262 19.73 -9.00 4.25
N GLY A 263 18.72 -8.74 3.42
CA GLY A 263 18.79 -7.77 2.32
C GLY A 263 17.74 -6.66 2.44
N GLY A 264 17.91 -5.60 1.65
CA GLY A 264 16.95 -4.50 1.54
C GLY A 264 16.93 -3.57 2.77
N ALA A 265 15.78 -3.00 3.11
CA ALA A 265 15.62 -2.08 4.24
C ALA A 265 16.03 -2.71 5.57
N ALA A 266 15.69 -3.98 5.79
CA ALA A 266 16.03 -4.71 7.01
C ALA A 266 17.55 -4.83 7.24
N SER A 267 18.38 -4.72 6.20
CA SER A 267 19.84 -4.83 6.33
C SER A 267 20.49 -3.59 6.94
N LYS A 268 19.77 -2.46 7.08
CA LYS A 268 20.24 -1.26 7.78
C LYS A 268 20.55 -1.54 9.26
N GLU A 269 19.81 -2.48 9.86
CA GLU A 269 19.91 -2.84 11.27
C GLU A 269 19.74 -4.37 11.43
N PRO A 270 20.82 -5.17 11.24
CA PRO A 270 20.77 -6.63 11.34
C PRO A 270 20.73 -7.15 12.78
N GLN A 271 21.16 -6.35 13.77
CA GLN A 271 21.30 -6.78 15.17
C GLN A 271 20.00 -7.33 15.78
N PRO A 272 18.82 -6.69 15.62
CA PRO A 272 17.58 -7.24 16.16
C PRO A 272 17.22 -8.62 15.59
N LEU A 273 17.61 -8.92 14.34
CA LEU A 273 17.41 -10.26 13.80
C LEU A 273 18.31 -11.25 14.51
N ALA A 274 19.61 -10.94 14.64
CA ALA A 274 20.58 -11.76 15.35
C ALA A 274 20.14 -12.06 16.80
N ASP A 275 19.58 -11.07 17.49
CA ASP A 275 19.06 -11.21 18.84
C ASP A 275 17.83 -12.16 18.90
N ILE A 276 16.95 -12.12 17.89
CA ILE A 276 15.76 -12.99 17.82
C ILE A 276 16.15 -14.46 17.59
N ILE A 277 17.15 -14.70 16.75
CA ILE A 277 17.56 -16.07 16.37
C ILE A 277 18.74 -16.61 17.17
N ASP A 278 19.28 -15.82 18.10
CA ASP A 278 20.44 -16.13 18.95
C ASP A 278 21.67 -16.63 18.14
N ARG A 279 21.90 -16.02 16.97
CA ARG A 279 23.04 -16.34 16.09
C ARG A 279 23.40 -15.15 15.19
N PRO A 280 24.64 -15.09 14.65
CA PRO A 280 25.02 -14.02 13.74
C PRO A 280 24.14 -13.96 12.48
N VAL A 281 23.79 -12.75 12.05
CA VAL A 281 23.14 -12.47 10.76
C VAL A 281 24.05 -11.53 9.98
N ALA A 282 24.34 -11.88 8.73
CA ALA A 282 25.16 -11.07 7.84
C ALA A 282 24.30 -10.26 6.86
N ILE A 283 24.82 -9.12 6.44
CA ILE A 283 24.20 -8.32 5.38
C ILE A 283 24.45 -9.02 4.04
N ALA A 284 23.42 -9.11 3.22
CA ALA A 284 23.50 -9.68 1.88
C ALA A 284 24.56 -8.94 1.03
N PRO A 285 25.31 -9.66 0.17
CA PRO A 285 26.29 -9.04 -0.70
C PRO A 285 25.65 -7.97 -1.60
N ALA A 286 26.33 -6.83 -1.75
CA ALA A 286 25.93 -5.81 -2.70
C ALA A 286 25.88 -6.37 -4.13
N LEU A 287 25.06 -5.77 -4.98
CA LEU A 287 24.98 -6.13 -6.39
C LEU A 287 26.36 -5.95 -7.05
N LYS A 288 26.88 -7.01 -7.68
CA LYS A 288 28.17 -6.96 -8.39
C LYS A 288 28.00 -6.10 -9.64
N GLU A 289 28.80 -5.05 -9.76
CA GLU A 289 28.90 -4.32 -11.01
C GLU A 289 29.47 -5.24 -12.10
N SER A 290 28.70 -5.48 -13.16
CA SER A 290 29.23 -6.20 -14.30
C SER A 290 30.29 -5.33 -15.00
N PRO A 291 31.45 -5.87 -15.39
CA PRO A 291 32.47 -5.11 -16.13
C PRO A 291 31.99 -4.53 -17.47
N GLU A 292 30.86 -5.04 -18.00
CA GLU A 292 30.22 -4.54 -19.22
C GLU A 292 29.08 -3.53 -18.99
N SER A 293 28.84 -3.11 -17.75
CA SER A 293 27.78 -2.14 -17.46
C SER A 293 27.98 -0.84 -18.26
N PRO A 294 26.92 -0.13 -18.66
CA PRO A 294 27.07 1.17 -19.33
C PRO A 294 27.94 2.15 -18.53
N ALA A 295 27.87 2.09 -17.19
CA ALA A 295 28.72 2.89 -16.29
C ALA A 295 30.19 2.46 -16.35
N SER A 296 30.48 1.15 -16.34
CA SER A 296 31.84 0.62 -16.47
C SER A 296 32.42 0.89 -17.88
N ARG A 297 31.60 0.81 -18.93
CA ARG A 297 31.98 1.22 -20.29
C ARG A 297 32.21 2.72 -20.41
N ALA A 298 31.36 3.54 -19.77
CA ALA A 298 31.55 4.98 -19.71
C ALA A 298 32.84 5.32 -18.97
N ALA A 299 33.10 4.71 -17.81
CA ALA A 299 34.34 4.87 -17.05
C ALA A 299 35.57 4.43 -17.85
N ALA A 300 35.50 3.29 -18.55
CA ALA A 300 36.58 2.81 -19.42
C ALA A 300 36.87 3.77 -20.58
N LEU A 301 35.85 4.39 -21.17
CA LEU A 301 36.01 5.41 -22.20
C LEU A 301 36.68 6.69 -21.66
N THR A 302 36.34 7.14 -20.44
CA THR A 302 37.02 8.28 -19.80
C THR A 302 38.49 8.00 -19.46
N HIS A 303 38.83 6.74 -19.18
CA HIS A 303 40.22 6.33 -18.95
C HIS A 303 41.00 6.14 -20.26
N SER A 304 40.36 5.65 -21.33
CA SER A 304 40.98 5.53 -22.66
C SER A 304 41.32 6.88 -23.29
N SER A 305 40.53 7.93 -23.05
CA SER A 305 40.82 9.28 -23.58
C SER A 305 41.99 9.98 -22.88
N LYS A 306 42.41 9.49 -21.70
CA LYS A 306 43.61 10.00 -20.98
C LYS A 306 44.90 9.29 -21.38
N SER A 307 44.84 8.11 -22.02
CA SER A 307 46.03 7.34 -22.38
C SER A 307 46.55 7.59 -23.80
N SER A 308 45.85 8.36 -24.65
CA SER A 308 46.30 8.71 -26.00
C SER A 308 47.15 9.99 -26.07
N GLY A 309 47.52 10.58 -24.92
CA GLY A 309 48.28 11.83 -24.83
C GLY A 309 49.73 11.69 -24.37
N SER A 310 50.39 10.54 -24.58
CA SER A 310 51.80 10.40 -24.25
C SER A 310 52.52 9.42 -25.17
N ARG A 311 53.06 9.94 -26.28
CA ARG A 311 54.28 9.39 -26.87
C ARG A 311 55.01 10.41 -27.74
N SER A 312 56.29 10.59 -27.35
CA SER A 312 57.42 11.12 -28.13
C SER A 312 57.50 12.64 -28.32
N GLU A 313 58.45 13.30 -27.68
CA GLU A 313 59.76 13.57 -28.31
C GLU A 313 60.73 14.34 -27.36
N SER A 314 61.97 13.89 -27.39
CA SER A 314 63.15 14.59 -26.88
C SER A 314 63.82 15.36 -28.03
N THR A 315 64.62 16.37 -27.64
CA THR A 315 65.74 17.02 -28.34
C THR A 315 65.52 18.23 -29.26
N SER A 316 66.07 19.36 -28.78
CA SER A 316 66.92 20.39 -29.44
C SER A 316 66.37 21.36 -30.52
N ALA A 317 66.42 22.63 -30.12
CA ALA A 317 67.06 23.78 -30.77
C ALA A 317 66.52 24.35 -32.12
N ASP A 318 66.06 25.59 -31.99
CA ASP A 318 66.46 26.78 -32.77
C ASP A 318 65.53 27.36 -33.86
N ASN A 319 65.24 28.64 -33.63
CA ASN A 319 65.12 29.79 -34.54
C ASN A 319 63.78 30.24 -35.21
N SER A 320 63.41 31.47 -34.80
CA SER A 320 62.92 32.62 -35.60
C SER A 320 61.46 32.72 -36.10
N GLY A 321 60.83 33.86 -35.77
CA GLY A 321 59.95 34.63 -36.67
C GLY A 321 58.45 34.70 -36.33
N GLY A 322 57.98 35.79 -35.72
CA GLY A 322 56.56 36.22 -35.80
C GLY A 322 56.26 36.96 -37.12
N PRO A 323 55.07 37.60 -37.34
CA PRO A 323 53.92 37.79 -36.43
C PRO A 323 52.50 37.60 -37.05
N ARG A 324 51.51 37.45 -36.14
CA ARG A 324 50.08 37.90 -36.11
C ARG A 324 49.13 37.89 -37.34
N THR A 325 47.85 37.66 -36.96
CA THR A 325 46.53 38.12 -37.47
C THR A 325 45.69 37.28 -38.45
N ASP A 326 44.46 37.05 -37.96
CA ASP A 326 43.13 37.07 -38.60
C ASP A 326 42.59 35.88 -39.44
N SER A 327 41.46 35.37 -38.90
CA SER A 327 40.19 34.96 -39.55
C SER A 327 40.24 34.16 -40.85
N ASP A 328 39.61 32.98 -40.87
CA ASP A 328 38.19 32.91 -41.26
C ASP A 328 37.56 31.51 -41.18
N SER A 329 36.23 31.54 -41.12
CA SER A 329 35.25 30.56 -41.61
C SER A 329 34.55 29.62 -40.61
N ILE A 330 33.43 30.15 -40.11
CA ILE A 330 32.28 29.47 -39.53
C ILE A 330 31.51 28.69 -40.61
N ARG A 331 31.14 27.43 -40.34
CA ARG A 331 29.85 26.84 -40.77
C ARG A 331 29.23 25.96 -39.67
N GLN A 332 28.44 26.64 -38.85
CA GLN A 332 27.19 26.28 -38.17
C GLN A 332 26.60 24.88 -38.43
N ILE A 333 26.40 24.10 -37.36
CA ILE A 333 25.40 23.02 -37.27
C ILE A 333 24.33 23.48 -36.27
N ALA A 334 23.07 23.41 -36.69
CA ALA A 334 21.89 23.87 -35.96
C ALA A 334 21.60 23.01 -34.71
N MET A 335 21.32 23.68 -33.59
CA MET A 335 20.73 23.08 -32.38
C MET A 335 19.20 23.21 -32.45
N PRO A 336 18.42 22.18 -32.06
CA PRO A 336 16.99 22.32 -31.94
C PRO A 336 16.63 23.14 -30.68
N GLN A 337 15.83 24.17 -30.87
CA GLN A 337 15.15 24.88 -29.78
C GLN A 337 14.18 23.92 -29.09
N ARG A 338 14.40 23.63 -27.80
CA ARG A 338 13.32 23.17 -26.92
C ARG A 338 12.72 24.39 -26.23
N THR A 339 11.49 24.68 -26.60
CA THR A 339 10.56 25.54 -25.89
C THR A 339 10.36 25.02 -24.47
N LEU A 340 10.45 25.93 -23.51
CA LEU A 340 10.02 25.72 -22.13
C LEU A 340 8.51 25.47 -22.10
N ASP A 341 8.11 24.26 -21.72
CA ASP A 341 6.86 24.03 -21.03
C ASP A 341 7.17 23.41 -19.66
N GLY A 342 6.50 23.96 -18.64
CA GLY A 342 6.97 24.01 -17.26
C GLY A 342 7.02 22.70 -16.48
N ASN A 343 7.74 22.82 -15.35
CA ASN A 343 7.93 21.86 -14.26
C ASN A 343 8.99 20.79 -14.46
N ALA A 344 10.26 21.20 -14.43
CA ALA A 344 11.32 20.42 -13.82
C ALA A 344 12.24 21.39 -13.06
N VAL A 345 12.38 21.20 -11.75
CA VAL A 345 13.43 21.83 -10.95
C VAL A 345 14.58 20.82 -10.95
N PRO A 346 15.81 21.18 -11.35
CA PRO A 346 16.96 20.36 -11.02
C PRO A 346 17.24 20.59 -9.52
N GLU A 347 16.98 19.59 -8.69
CA GLU A 347 17.58 19.48 -7.36
C GLU A 347 18.96 18.86 -7.53
N THR A 348 19.92 19.69 -7.89
CA THR A 348 21.33 19.32 -7.82
C THR A 348 22.03 20.25 -6.85
N SER A 349 22.65 19.66 -5.84
CA SER A 349 23.71 20.27 -5.02
C SER A 349 25.00 20.41 -5.85
N GLU A 350 24.88 20.89 -7.08
CA GLU A 350 26.01 21.15 -7.96
C GLU A 350 26.59 22.51 -7.60
N ILE A 351 27.89 22.54 -7.35
CA ILE A 351 28.63 23.78 -7.13
C ILE A 351 28.55 24.58 -8.45
N PRO A 352 28.02 25.82 -8.43
CA PRO A 352 27.80 26.57 -9.66
C PRO A 352 29.14 26.93 -10.30
N ILE A 353 29.34 26.55 -11.56
CA ILE A 353 30.52 26.93 -12.33
C ILE A 353 30.40 28.41 -12.68
N VAL A 354 31.24 29.26 -12.10
CA VAL A 354 31.20 30.71 -12.32
C VAL A 354 32.31 31.13 -13.27
N GLN A 355 31.94 31.84 -14.34
CA GLN A 355 32.89 32.50 -15.22
C GLN A 355 33.35 33.82 -14.59
N LYS A 356 34.64 33.93 -14.32
CA LYS A 356 35.27 35.15 -13.78
C LYS A 356 35.49 36.19 -14.88
N ALA A 357 35.67 37.45 -14.48
CA ALA A 357 35.85 38.59 -15.40
C ALA A 357 37.10 38.48 -16.32
N ASN A 358 38.07 37.65 -15.95
CA ASN A 358 39.26 37.32 -16.76
C ASN A 358 39.01 36.18 -17.78
N GLY A 359 37.78 35.67 -17.88
CA GLY A 359 37.40 34.60 -18.80
C GLY A 359 37.61 33.17 -18.27
N SER A 360 38.23 32.98 -17.10
CA SER A 360 38.41 31.65 -16.50
C SER A 360 37.15 31.16 -15.79
N PHE A 361 36.83 29.87 -15.92
CA PHE A 361 35.77 29.20 -15.17
C PHE A 361 36.32 28.63 -13.86
N SER A 362 35.55 28.72 -12.78
CA SER A 362 35.92 28.18 -11.47
C SER A 362 34.76 27.40 -10.87
N ASP A 363 35.06 26.21 -10.39
CA ASP A 363 34.20 25.28 -9.65
C ASP A 363 34.72 25.02 -8.23
N ASP A 364 35.77 25.75 -7.79
CA ASP A 364 36.37 25.61 -6.47
C ASP A 364 35.41 26.13 -5.36
N PRO A 365 35.05 25.29 -4.37
CA PRO A 365 34.18 25.68 -3.25
C PRO A 365 34.72 26.84 -2.39
N HIS A 366 36.02 27.12 -2.42
CA HIS A 366 36.64 28.20 -1.64
C HIS A 366 36.79 29.52 -2.41
N ASP A 367 36.31 29.55 -3.66
CA ASP A 367 36.34 30.75 -4.49
C ASP A 367 35.23 31.74 -4.10
N PRO A 368 35.55 33.01 -3.82
CA PRO A 368 34.56 34.01 -3.44
C PRO A 368 33.46 34.24 -4.48
N ALA A 369 33.74 34.00 -5.78
CA ALA A 369 32.74 34.14 -6.85
C ALA A 369 31.72 32.99 -6.84
N VAL A 370 32.17 31.77 -6.57
CA VAL A 370 31.35 30.54 -6.52
C VAL A 370 30.49 30.52 -5.24
N VAL A 371 31.07 30.93 -4.10
CA VAL A 371 30.34 31.05 -2.82
C VAL A 371 29.19 32.06 -2.91
N LYS A 372 29.40 33.18 -3.62
CA LYS A 372 28.34 34.19 -3.81
C LYS A 372 27.20 33.64 -4.69
N ALA A 373 27.53 32.97 -5.79
CA ALA A 373 26.55 32.36 -6.68
C ALA A 373 25.71 31.26 -5.99
N ALA A 374 26.33 30.44 -5.13
CA ALA A 374 25.63 29.43 -4.34
C ALA A 374 24.66 30.02 -3.31
N ARG A 375 25.01 31.16 -2.70
CA ARG A 375 24.12 31.89 -1.77
C ARG A 375 22.92 32.52 -2.48
N ASP A 376 23.12 33.09 -3.65
CA ASP A 376 22.03 33.73 -4.42
C ASP A 376 21.04 32.67 -4.97
N GLN A 377 21.52 31.49 -5.34
CA GLN A 377 20.67 30.35 -5.73
C GLN A 377 19.86 29.79 -4.56
N SER A 378 20.46 29.62 -3.38
CA SER A 378 19.74 29.10 -2.20
C SER A 378 18.65 30.07 -1.71
N GLN A 379 18.90 31.38 -1.73
CA GLN A 379 17.89 32.39 -1.34
C GLN A 379 16.69 32.43 -2.30
N SER A 380 16.92 32.29 -3.62
CA SER A 380 15.85 32.30 -4.62
C SER A 380 15.03 31.00 -4.65
N ALA A 381 15.63 29.86 -4.27
CA ALA A 381 14.91 28.60 -4.06
C ALA A 381 13.95 28.68 -2.85
N GLN A 382 14.39 29.27 -1.74
CA GLN A 382 13.59 29.42 -0.51
C GLN A 382 12.36 30.32 -0.68
N GLN A 383 12.44 31.38 -1.50
CA GLN A 383 11.27 32.23 -1.78
C GLN A 383 10.21 31.55 -2.64
N ARG A 384 10.58 30.59 -3.49
CA ARG A 384 9.65 29.88 -4.40
C ARG A 384 8.84 28.79 -3.71
N THR A 385 9.40 28.14 -2.68
CA THR A 385 8.71 27.09 -1.90
C THR A 385 7.57 27.65 -1.05
N HIS A 386 7.77 28.81 -0.41
CA HIS A 386 6.76 29.46 0.42
C HIS A 386 5.51 29.91 -0.36
N ARG A 387 5.68 30.39 -1.60
CA ARG A 387 4.55 30.87 -2.42
C ARG A 387 3.65 29.72 -2.92
N ARG A 388 4.22 28.53 -3.13
CA ARG A 388 3.50 27.33 -3.60
C ARG A 388 2.70 26.63 -2.49
N SER A 389 3.18 26.61 -1.24
CA SER A 389 2.44 26.01 -0.13
C SER A 389 1.23 26.86 0.30
N ALA A 390 1.34 28.19 0.22
CA ALA A 390 0.24 29.10 0.48
C ALA A 390 -0.91 28.92 -0.54
N MET A 391 -0.59 28.77 -1.83
CA MET A 391 -1.58 28.62 -2.89
C MET A 391 -2.32 27.28 -2.82
N ARG A 392 -1.63 26.18 -2.44
CA ARG A 392 -2.27 24.88 -2.19
C ARG A 392 -3.25 24.92 -1.02
N ARG A 393 -2.92 25.61 0.07
CA ARG A 393 -3.84 25.78 1.22
C ARG A 393 -5.11 26.54 0.86
N VAL A 394 -4.99 27.57 0.00
CA VAL A 394 -6.16 28.32 -0.50
C VAL A 394 -7.05 27.43 -1.37
N LEU A 395 -6.46 26.60 -2.25
CA LEU A 395 -7.23 25.69 -3.11
C LEU A 395 -7.99 24.63 -2.29
N THR A 396 -7.36 24.05 -1.27
CA THR A 396 -8.01 23.08 -0.37
C THR A 396 -9.14 23.72 0.44
N PHE A 397 -8.99 24.98 0.86
CA PHE A 397 -10.06 25.70 1.55
C PHE A 397 -11.27 25.92 0.63
N PHE A 398 -11.04 26.27 -0.65
CA PHE A 398 -12.11 26.42 -1.63
C PHE A 398 -12.82 25.10 -1.95
N THR A 399 -12.12 23.97 -2.05
CA THR A 399 -12.77 22.67 -2.29
C THR A 399 -13.66 22.25 -1.11
N ILE A 400 -13.20 22.45 0.13
CA ILE A 400 -14.02 22.20 1.33
C ILE A 400 -15.26 23.10 1.34
N LEU A 401 -15.13 24.38 0.98
CA LEU A 401 -16.24 25.32 0.90
C LEU A 401 -17.30 24.86 -0.13
N VAL A 402 -16.87 24.36 -1.29
CA VAL A 402 -17.77 23.85 -2.35
C VAL A 402 -18.50 22.59 -1.88
N VAL A 403 -17.82 21.68 -1.18
CA VAL A 403 -18.45 20.48 -0.61
C VAL A 403 -19.50 20.86 0.44
N LEU A 404 -19.18 21.79 1.35
CA LEU A 404 -20.12 22.28 2.36
C LEU A 404 -21.32 22.99 1.73
N ALA A 405 -21.10 23.80 0.69
CA ALA A 405 -22.18 24.44 -0.06
C ALA A 405 -23.08 23.40 -0.76
N GLY A 406 -22.50 22.32 -1.30
CA GLY A 406 -23.24 21.20 -1.88
C GLY A 406 -24.13 20.48 -0.86
N ILE A 407 -23.62 20.21 0.34
CA ILE A 407 -24.39 19.60 1.44
C ILE A 407 -25.51 20.54 1.89
N ALA A 408 -25.24 21.84 2.06
CA ALA A 408 -26.25 22.82 2.43
C ALA A 408 -27.34 22.95 1.36
N PHE A 409 -26.96 22.95 0.08
CA PHE A 409 -27.90 22.98 -1.05
C PHE A 409 -28.75 21.70 -1.10
N GLY A 410 -28.15 20.53 -0.92
CA GLY A 410 -28.88 19.25 -0.81
C GLY A 410 -29.89 19.25 0.34
N GLY A 411 -29.47 19.74 1.52
CA GLY A 411 -30.35 19.90 2.69
C GLY A 411 -31.50 20.87 2.45
N LEU A 412 -31.26 22.01 1.80
CA LEU A 412 -32.31 22.97 1.43
C LEU A 412 -33.30 22.39 0.42
N ARG A 413 -32.82 21.61 -0.57
CA ARG A 413 -33.68 20.94 -1.55
C ARG A 413 -34.52 19.84 -0.92
N ALA A 414 -33.95 19.06 0.00
CA ALA A 414 -34.68 18.07 0.79
C ALA A 414 -35.73 18.73 1.71
N TYR A 415 -35.39 19.85 2.34
CA TYR A 415 -36.32 20.63 3.17
C TYR A 415 -37.47 21.19 2.33
N GLN A 416 -37.19 21.80 1.18
CA GLN A 416 -38.22 22.29 0.26
C GLN A 416 -39.14 21.18 -0.24
N TRP A 417 -38.58 19.99 -0.54
CA TRP A 417 -39.37 18.83 -0.93
C TRP A 417 -40.27 18.34 0.21
N SER A 418 -39.75 18.27 1.44
CA SER A 418 -40.55 17.94 2.64
C SER A 418 -41.76 18.85 2.81
N GLN A 419 -41.62 20.15 2.53
CA GLN A 419 -42.71 21.14 2.61
C GLN A 419 -43.81 20.98 1.54
N THR A 420 -43.70 20.01 0.62
CA THR A 420 -44.75 19.68 -0.36
C THR A 420 -45.69 18.58 0.11
N ARG A 421 -45.39 17.92 1.24
CA ARG A 421 -46.20 16.82 1.79
C ARG A 421 -47.02 17.27 2.98
N TYR A 422 -48.16 16.63 3.18
CA TYR A 422 -49.09 16.88 4.27
C TYR A 422 -49.35 15.57 5.00
N TYR A 423 -49.51 15.59 6.32
CA TYR A 423 -49.97 14.41 7.04
C TYR A 423 -50.97 14.76 8.13
N ILE A 424 -51.83 13.80 8.47
CA ILE A 424 -52.83 13.93 9.53
C ILE A 424 -52.28 13.23 10.77
N GLY A 425 -52.27 13.93 11.89
CA GLY A 425 -51.77 13.43 13.18
C GLY A 425 -52.55 13.97 14.37
N GLU A 426 -52.08 13.64 15.58
CA GLU A 426 -52.64 14.13 16.84
C GLU A 426 -51.88 15.37 17.34
N SER A 427 -52.61 16.45 17.63
CA SER A 427 -52.08 17.65 18.30
C SER A 427 -52.99 18.01 19.46
N ASP A 428 -52.47 18.04 20.69
CA ASP A 428 -53.23 18.45 21.89
C ASP A 428 -54.58 17.70 22.06
N GLY A 429 -54.63 16.42 21.69
CA GLY A 429 -55.82 15.57 21.81
C GLY A 429 -56.89 15.78 20.72
N VAL A 430 -56.61 16.59 19.70
CA VAL A 430 -57.46 16.76 18.51
C VAL A 430 -56.73 16.36 17.23
N VAL A 431 -57.50 15.95 16.21
CA VAL A 431 -56.96 15.65 14.88
C VAL A 431 -56.47 16.94 14.22
N ALA A 432 -55.22 16.96 13.78
CA ALA A 432 -54.61 18.11 13.14
C ALA A 432 -53.92 17.73 11.83
N ILE A 433 -53.89 18.66 10.89
CA ILE A 433 -53.14 18.55 9.64
C ILE A 433 -51.80 19.25 9.84
N TYR A 434 -50.73 18.51 9.57
CA TYR A 434 -49.37 18.97 9.58
C TYR A 434 -48.85 19.11 8.16
N ARG A 435 -48.02 20.12 7.93
CA ARG A 435 -47.26 20.28 6.69
C ARG A 435 -45.82 19.86 6.93
N GLY A 436 -45.34 18.89 6.15
CA GLY A 436 -44.03 18.26 6.31
C GLY A 436 -44.09 16.73 6.35
N VAL A 437 -43.00 16.11 6.81
CA VAL A 437 -42.87 14.66 7.00
C VAL A 437 -42.87 14.35 8.51
N PRO A 438 -43.53 13.26 8.98
CA PRO A 438 -43.62 12.90 10.40
C PRO A 438 -42.32 12.30 10.98
N THR A 439 -41.17 12.92 10.71
CA THR A 439 -39.85 12.45 11.16
C THR A 439 -39.07 13.58 11.84
N ASN A 440 -38.45 13.27 12.98
CA ASN A 440 -37.53 14.17 13.66
C ASN A 440 -36.09 13.80 13.27
N ILE A 441 -35.36 14.77 12.71
CA ILE A 441 -33.96 14.61 12.34
C ILE A 441 -33.16 15.59 13.20
N PHE A 442 -32.24 15.07 14.02
CA PHE A 442 -31.42 15.86 14.96
C PHE A 442 -32.21 16.80 15.90
N GLY A 443 -33.39 16.37 16.37
CA GLY A 443 -34.19 17.14 17.34
C GLY A 443 -34.97 18.33 16.80
N ILE A 444 -34.92 18.59 15.48
CA ILE A 444 -35.70 19.64 14.83
C ILE A 444 -36.94 19.01 14.19
N SER A 445 -38.13 19.48 14.57
CA SER A 445 -39.37 19.09 13.89
C SER A 445 -39.41 19.74 12.50
N LEU A 446 -39.41 18.92 11.45
CA LEU A 446 -39.57 19.35 10.06
C LEU A 446 -41.04 19.55 9.66
N SER A 447 -41.95 19.49 10.63
CA SER A 447 -43.37 19.70 10.42
C SER A 447 -43.96 20.73 11.38
N HIS A 448 -44.93 21.49 10.89
CA HIS A 448 -45.70 22.45 11.66
C HIS A 448 -47.19 22.20 11.46
N VAL A 449 -47.99 22.53 12.49
CA VAL A 449 -49.45 22.41 12.42
C VAL A 449 -49.99 23.51 11.51
N GLU A 450 -50.66 23.10 10.43
CA GLU A 450 -51.30 24.04 9.51
C GLU A 450 -52.77 24.26 9.89
N GLU A 451 -53.47 23.20 10.29
CA GLU A 451 -54.89 23.28 10.64
C GLU A 451 -55.25 22.32 11.78
N LYS A 452 -55.93 22.82 12.81
CA LYS A 452 -56.49 22.01 13.90
C LYS A 452 -57.99 21.81 13.66
N THR A 453 -58.47 20.58 13.80
CA THR A 453 -59.91 20.27 13.73
C THR A 453 -60.55 20.21 15.11
N ASN A 454 -61.88 20.19 15.17
CA ASN A 454 -62.64 20.06 16.42
C ASN A 454 -62.91 18.59 16.82
N ILE A 455 -62.30 17.62 16.12
CA ILE A 455 -62.50 16.19 16.37
C ILE A 455 -61.51 15.72 17.45
N ARG A 456 -62.02 15.30 18.60
CA ARG A 456 -61.20 14.72 19.67
C ARG A 456 -60.75 13.31 19.30
N VAL A 457 -59.46 13.04 19.42
CA VAL A 457 -58.86 11.73 19.11
C VAL A 457 -59.43 10.62 20.00
N SER A 458 -59.80 10.95 21.24
CA SER A 458 -60.43 10.01 22.19
C SER A 458 -61.80 9.48 21.75
N ARG A 459 -62.48 10.12 20.79
CA ARG A 459 -63.76 9.65 20.24
C ARG A 459 -63.59 8.68 19.08
N LEU A 460 -62.36 8.50 18.59
CA LEU A 460 -62.04 7.61 17.50
C LEU A 460 -61.68 6.21 18.02
N SER A 461 -61.93 5.18 17.21
CA SER A 461 -61.53 3.79 17.50
C SER A 461 -60.03 3.67 17.77
N PRO A 462 -59.58 2.73 18.62
CA PRO A 462 -58.15 2.50 18.90
C PRO A 462 -57.28 2.33 17.64
N VAL A 463 -57.84 1.76 16.56
CA VAL A 463 -57.16 1.62 15.26
C VAL A 463 -56.84 2.98 14.65
N TRP A 464 -57.79 3.91 14.68
CA TRP A 464 -57.59 5.28 14.19
C TRP A 464 -56.63 6.07 15.08
N GLN A 465 -56.67 5.86 16.39
CA GLN A 465 -55.72 6.48 17.32
C GLN A 465 -54.28 6.03 17.01
N GLN A 466 -54.07 4.75 16.71
CA GLN A 466 -52.77 4.22 16.33
C GLN A 466 -52.31 4.75 14.96
N GLN A 467 -53.21 4.84 13.97
CA GLN A 467 -52.88 5.39 12.65
C GLN A 467 -52.54 6.89 12.70
N LEU A 468 -53.26 7.66 13.52
CA LEU A 468 -52.95 9.08 13.75
C LEU A 468 -51.62 9.30 14.48
N ARG A 469 -51.23 8.37 15.36
CA ARG A 469 -49.88 8.37 15.99
C ARG A 469 -48.77 8.09 14.98
N GLN A 470 -49.03 7.27 13.97
CA GLN A 470 -48.05 6.97 12.91
C GLN A 470 -47.99 8.05 11.82
N GLY A 471 -49.03 8.89 11.71
CA GLY A 471 -49.12 9.96 10.73
C GLY A 471 -49.61 9.46 9.38
N ILE A 472 -50.80 9.89 8.95
CA ILE A 472 -51.38 9.49 7.67
C ILE A 472 -50.94 10.49 6.61
N VAL A 473 -50.04 10.06 5.71
CA VAL A 473 -49.47 10.91 4.67
C VAL A 473 -50.49 11.14 3.54
N THR A 474 -50.55 12.38 3.07
CA THR A 474 -51.44 12.84 2.00
C THR A 474 -50.69 13.78 1.04
N ASP A 475 -51.07 13.75 -0.23
CA ASP A 475 -50.36 14.49 -1.28
C ASP A 475 -50.72 15.99 -1.34
N SER A 476 -51.81 16.41 -0.69
CA SER A 476 -52.23 17.81 -0.65
C SER A 476 -53.12 18.12 0.55
N LEU A 477 -53.20 19.41 0.92
CA LEU A 477 -54.12 19.91 1.94
C LEU A 477 -55.59 19.55 1.63
N GLY A 478 -55.98 19.61 0.35
CA GLY A 478 -57.33 19.25 -0.09
C GLY A 478 -57.64 17.77 0.13
N ALA A 479 -56.68 16.89 -0.20
CA ALA A 479 -56.79 15.46 0.06
C ALA A 479 -56.86 15.15 1.56
N ALA A 480 -56.08 15.85 2.39
CA ALA A 480 -56.13 15.71 3.85
C ALA A 480 -57.51 16.08 4.41
N ARG A 481 -58.07 17.22 3.99
CA ARG A 481 -59.42 17.65 4.40
C ARG A 481 -60.49 16.66 3.96
N GLN A 482 -60.42 16.19 2.72
CA GLN A 482 -61.36 15.20 2.20
C GLN A 482 -61.29 13.88 2.97
N HIS A 483 -60.07 13.43 3.32
CA HIS A 483 -59.88 12.20 4.11
C HIS A 483 -60.44 12.34 5.53
N ILE A 484 -60.27 13.51 6.16
CA ILE A 484 -60.88 13.79 7.46
C ILE A 484 -62.41 13.76 7.37
N HIS A 485 -62.98 14.43 6.37
CA HIS A 485 -64.43 14.56 6.24
C HIS A 485 -65.11 13.23 5.84
N ALA A 486 -64.49 12.47 4.93
CA ALA A 486 -65.06 11.21 4.43
C ALA A 486 -64.92 10.04 5.41
N ASN A 487 -63.79 9.94 6.12
CA ASN A 487 -63.46 8.75 6.90
C ASN A 487 -63.48 9.01 8.41
N ILE A 488 -62.86 10.10 8.86
CA ILE A 488 -62.65 10.36 10.29
C ILE A 488 -63.91 10.96 10.94
N GLN A 489 -64.64 11.83 10.24
CA GLN A 489 -65.85 12.46 10.76
C GLN A 489 -67.05 11.51 10.80
N ASN A 490 -67.14 10.60 9.83
CA ASN A 490 -68.14 9.52 9.82
C ASN A 490 -67.83 8.50 10.92
N ALA A 491 -66.57 8.06 11.05
CA ALA A 491 -66.15 7.16 12.13
C ALA A 491 -66.37 7.75 13.54
N ALA A 492 -66.18 9.06 13.72
CA ALA A 492 -66.46 9.74 15.00
C ALA A 492 -67.95 9.86 15.32
N SER A 493 -68.81 9.80 14.30
CA SER A 493 -70.28 9.86 14.46
C SER A 493 -70.86 8.48 14.80
N GLU A 494 -70.26 7.39 14.31
CA GLU A 494 -70.66 6.01 14.61
C GLU A 494 -70.37 5.61 16.08
N THR A 495 -69.26 6.06 16.67
CA THR A 495 -68.94 5.80 18.09
C THR A 495 -69.78 6.63 19.08
N GLY A 496 -70.53 7.64 18.62
CA GLY A 496 -71.38 8.49 19.46
C GLY A 496 -72.77 7.92 19.77
N GLY A 497 -73.12 6.76 19.19
CA GLY A 497 -74.46 6.16 19.22
C GLY A 497 -74.61 4.94 20.12
N THR A 498 -74.03 4.90 21.31
CA THR A 498 -74.39 3.89 22.33
C THR A 498 -74.10 4.44 23.72
N GLY A 499 -75.15 4.86 24.42
CA GLY A 499 -75.12 5.05 25.86
C GLY A 499 -76.31 4.34 26.48
N THR A 500 -76.07 3.43 27.42
CA THR A 500 -76.99 3.19 28.54
C THR A 500 -76.29 2.52 29.72
N ASP A 501 -76.52 3.15 30.88
CA ASP A 501 -76.43 2.75 32.29
C ASP A 501 -75.88 1.40 32.77
N THR A 502 -75.16 1.52 33.88
CA THR A 502 -74.96 0.66 35.09
C THR A 502 -73.45 0.53 35.37
N GLY A 503 -72.89 0.63 36.57
CA GLY A 503 -73.37 0.76 37.94
C GLY A 503 -72.11 0.60 38.83
N THR A 504 -71.97 1.50 39.80
CA THR A 504 -71.13 1.48 41.03
C THR A 504 -70.31 0.22 41.37
N ALA A 505 -68.99 0.35 41.61
CA ALA A 505 -68.29 -0.08 42.85
C ALA A 505 -66.75 0.18 42.87
N SER A 506 -66.25 0.49 44.07
CA SER A 506 -64.90 0.88 44.53
C SER A 506 -63.71 -0.05 44.24
N PRO A 507 -62.46 0.44 44.42
CA PRO A 507 -61.22 -0.35 44.24
C PRO A 507 -60.79 -1.10 45.52
N GLY A 508 -60.31 -2.33 45.35
CA GLY A 508 -59.63 -3.12 46.37
C GLY A 508 -58.13 -3.21 46.06
N THR A 509 -57.34 -2.65 46.96
CA THR A 509 -55.87 -2.72 47.04
C THR A 509 -55.42 -4.14 47.37
N ALA A 510 -54.36 -4.63 46.71
CA ALA A 510 -53.45 -5.62 47.31
C ALA A 510 -52.06 -5.48 46.69
N SER A 511 -51.14 -5.03 47.53
CA SER A 511 -49.69 -5.15 47.40
C SER A 511 -49.28 -6.62 47.28
N ASP A 512 -48.18 -6.88 46.58
CA ASP A 512 -47.09 -7.66 47.17
C ASP A 512 -45.82 -7.57 46.31
N THR A 513 -44.77 -7.05 46.94
CA THR A 513 -43.37 -7.26 46.56
C THR A 513 -42.95 -8.62 47.14
N PRO A 514 -41.92 -9.27 46.59
CA PRO A 514 -40.71 -9.31 47.41
C PRO A 514 -39.39 -9.13 46.64
N SER A 515 -38.43 -8.67 47.43
CA SER A 515 -37.03 -8.36 47.17
C SER A 515 -36.13 -9.56 46.84
N SER A 516 -34.89 -9.19 46.45
CA SER A 516 -33.62 -9.95 46.56
C SER A 516 -33.37 -10.94 45.41
N THR A 517 -32.21 -11.00 44.74
CA THR A 517 -30.83 -10.78 45.22
C THR A 517 -29.86 -10.64 44.03
N ALA A 518 -28.83 -9.81 44.24
CA ALA A 518 -27.42 -9.96 43.88
C ALA A 518 -26.96 -10.62 42.55
N GLU A 519 -26.31 -9.78 41.75
CA GLU A 519 -24.92 -9.90 41.24
C GLU A 519 -24.30 -11.29 41.02
N ALA A 520 -23.83 -11.50 39.79
CA ALA A 520 -22.51 -12.07 39.53
C ALA A 520 -21.97 -11.53 38.18
N ASN A 521 -20.71 -11.05 38.25
CA ASN A 521 -19.71 -10.77 37.21
C ASN A 521 -20.05 -10.98 35.73
#